data_AF-A0A5C7J1N3-F1
#
_entry.id   AF-A0A5C7J1N3-F1
#
_cell.length_a   1.000
_cell.length_b   1.000
_cell.length_c   1.000
_cell.angle_alpha   90.00
_cell.angle_beta   90.00
_cell.angle_gamma   90.00
#
_symmetry.space_group_name_H-M   'P 1'
#
loop_
_entity.id
_entity.type
_entity.pdbx_description
1 polymer ?
#
loop_
_entity_poly.entity_id
_entity_poly.type
_entity_poly.pdbx_seq_one_letter_code
_entity_poly.pdbx_strand_id
1 'polypeptide(L)'
;MATNPVRYRLNTRNSFFLCRTCRNHLLTLDNVITTVEGRVNRFLCHNAVNVKSDPISIRRSLFNFPAVNVRCNECNRHIGEQFFTLDGDRPPHRVMERSYVLHVYIGFEILNHIPKLE
;
A
#
# COMPACT_ATOMS: atom_id res chain seq x y z
N MET A 1 1.31 -14.48 13.10
CA MET A 1 1.71 -13.10 13.51
C MET A 1 1.02 -12.11 12.59
N ALA A 2 0.12 -11.29 13.12
CA ALA A 2 -0.75 -10.42 12.32
C ALA A 2 -0.02 -9.12 11.91
N THR A 3 0.16 -8.91 10.60
CA THR A 3 0.69 -7.68 10.01
C THR A 3 -0.39 -6.59 10.08
N ASN A 4 -0.04 -5.43 10.66
CA ASN A 4 -1.01 -4.44 11.16
C ASN A 4 -1.25 -3.30 10.16
N PRO A 5 -2.51 -3.02 9.79
CA PRO A 5 -2.74 -2.02 8.75
C PRO A 5 -3.22 -0.64 9.22
N VAL A 6 -3.00 0.33 8.33
CA VAL A 6 -3.22 1.80 8.34
C VAL A 6 -4.68 2.20 8.69
N ARG A 7 -4.90 3.33 9.41
CA ARG A 7 -6.25 3.86 9.72
C ARG A 7 -6.31 5.41 9.84
N TYR A 8 -7.52 5.94 9.54
CA TYR A 8 -8.17 7.23 9.88
C TYR A 8 -8.28 8.30 8.78
N ARG A 9 -9.44 8.99 8.79
CA ARG A 9 -10.01 9.98 7.85
C ARG A 9 -9.85 11.38 8.46
N LEU A 10 -9.30 12.35 7.72
CA LEU A 10 -9.37 13.77 8.06
C LEU A 10 -9.90 14.51 6.83
N ASN A 11 -11.10 15.08 6.95
CA ASN A 11 -11.85 15.92 6.01
C ASN A 11 -11.96 15.47 4.53
N THR A 12 -13.17 15.57 4.00
CA THR A 12 -13.59 15.17 2.64
C THR A 12 -12.89 15.88 1.49
N ARG A 13 -11.97 16.82 1.75
CA ARG A 13 -11.21 17.55 0.73
C ARG A 13 -9.74 17.14 0.60
N ASN A 14 -9.10 16.60 1.65
CA ASN A 14 -7.68 16.20 1.67
C ASN A 14 -7.48 14.99 2.60
N SER A 15 -8.04 13.83 2.24
CA SER A 15 -7.93 12.64 3.10
C SER A 15 -6.53 12.02 2.99
N PHE A 16 -5.83 11.93 4.13
CA PHE A 16 -4.53 11.26 4.25
C PHE A 16 -4.66 9.97 5.04
N PHE A 17 -3.79 9.01 4.74
CA PHE A 17 -3.65 7.74 5.42
C PHE A 17 -2.40 7.76 6.29
N LEU A 18 -2.56 7.35 7.55
CA LEU A 18 -1.51 7.40 8.56
C LEU A 18 -1.14 6.00 9.03
N CYS A 19 0.14 5.83 9.38
CA CYS A 19 0.60 4.65 10.09
C CYS A 19 -0.20 4.49 11.37
N ARG A 20 -0.81 3.32 11.56
CA ARG A 20 -1.65 3.06 12.74
C ARG A 20 -0.87 3.17 14.05
N THR A 21 0.42 2.86 14.03
CA THR A 21 1.24 2.73 15.25
C THR A 21 1.77 4.09 15.71
N CYS A 22 2.38 4.85 14.81
CA CYS A 22 3.05 6.11 15.13
C CYS A 22 2.41 7.34 14.50
N ARG A 23 1.26 7.18 13.83
CA ARG A 23 0.55 8.27 13.12
C ARG A 23 1.32 8.97 12.00
N ASN A 24 2.48 8.44 11.61
CA ASN A 24 3.26 8.98 10.51
C ASN A 24 2.45 8.99 9.20
N HIS A 25 2.54 10.06 8.42
CA HIS A 25 1.80 10.19 7.16
C HIS A 25 2.35 9.22 6.10
N LEU A 26 1.48 8.44 5.46
CA LEU A 26 1.87 7.39 4.51
C LEU A 26 1.36 7.60 3.08
N LEU A 27 0.19 8.21 2.90
CA LEU A 27 -0.43 8.30 1.57
C LEU A 27 -1.55 9.35 1.55
N THR A 28 -1.67 10.12 0.47
CA THR A 28 -2.86 10.93 0.19
C THR A 28 -3.88 10.14 -0.63
N LEU A 29 -5.17 10.32 -0.39
CA LEU A 29 -6.25 9.61 -1.08
C LEU A 29 -6.17 9.71 -2.61
N ASP A 30 -5.76 10.86 -3.15
CA ASP A 30 -5.62 11.07 -4.61
C ASP A 30 -4.59 10.15 -5.26
N ASN A 31 -3.68 9.58 -4.46
CA ASN A 31 -2.70 8.62 -4.95
C ASN A 31 -3.19 7.16 -4.86
N VAL A 32 -4.40 6.91 -4.35
CA VAL A 32 -5.03 5.58 -4.37
C VAL A 32 -5.57 5.31 -5.76
N ILE A 33 -5.15 4.20 -6.35
CA ILE A 33 -5.62 3.74 -7.65
C ILE A 33 -6.92 2.96 -7.47
N THR A 34 -6.89 1.97 -6.57
CA THR A 34 -8.03 1.08 -6.33
C THR A 34 -7.91 0.39 -4.97
N THR A 35 -9.01 -0.18 -4.51
CA THR A 35 -9.01 -1.13 -3.39
C THR A 35 -8.84 -2.55 -3.89
N VAL A 36 -8.09 -3.35 -3.13
CA VAL A 36 -7.94 -4.79 -3.36
C VAL A 36 -8.54 -5.51 -2.17
N GLU A 37 -9.67 -6.17 -2.42
CA GLU A 37 -10.38 -6.95 -1.40
C GLU A 37 -9.67 -8.29 -1.13
N GLY A 38 -9.75 -8.76 0.10
CA GLY A 38 -9.15 -10.01 0.54
C GLY A 38 -9.28 -10.19 2.05
N ARG A 39 -8.56 -11.15 2.63
CA ARG A 39 -8.54 -11.34 4.10
C ARG A 39 -8.10 -10.09 4.87
N VAL A 40 -7.30 -9.24 4.22
CA VAL A 40 -6.91 -7.92 4.70
C VAL A 40 -7.19 -6.97 3.54
N ASN A 41 -7.98 -5.93 3.77
CA ASN A 41 -8.24 -4.90 2.77
C ASN A 41 -6.92 -4.20 2.43
N ARG A 42 -6.68 -3.96 1.14
CA ARG A 42 -5.46 -3.30 0.67
C ARG A 42 -5.79 -2.15 -0.26
N PHE A 43 -4.88 -1.19 -0.37
CA PHE A 43 -4.90 -0.19 -1.42
C PHE A 43 -3.77 -0.44 -2.39
N LEU A 44 -4.08 -0.42 -3.67
CA LEU A 44 -3.07 -0.18 -4.69
C LEU A 44 -2.94 1.34 -4.84
N CYS A 45 -1.72 1.85 -4.73
CA CYS A 45 -1.46 3.29 -4.78
C CYS A 45 -0.10 3.62 -5.37
N HIS A 46 0.04 4.85 -5.87
CA HIS A 46 1.33 5.45 -6.19
C HIS A 46 1.81 6.34 -5.03
N ASN A 47 3.06 6.80 -5.10
CA ASN A 47 3.58 7.90 -4.26
C ASN A 47 3.33 7.75 -2.74
N ALA A 48 3.48 6.54 -2.18
CA ALA A 48 3.51 6.38 -0.73
C ALA A 48 4.70 7.17 -0.15
N VAL A 49 4.47 7.89 0.95
CA VAL A 49 5.44 8.80 1.58
C VAL A 49 5.83 8.29 2.97
N ASN A 50 7.01 8.68 3.44
CA ASN A 50 7.57 8.26 4.73
C ASN A 50 7.59 6.74 4.94
N VAL A 51 7.82 6.01 3.84
CA VAL A 51 8.00 4.57 3.82
C VAL A 51 9.41 4.21 3.34
N LYS A 52 9.86 3.02 3.69
CA LYS A 52 11.07 2.39 3.16
C LYS A 52 10.78 0.96 2.75
N SER A 53 11.44 0.53 1.70
CA SER A 53 11.30 -0.82 1.16
C SER A 53 12.44 -1.70 1.66
N ASP A 54 12.13 -2.97 1.93
CA ASP A 54 13.14 -3.97 2.23
C ASP A 54 14.06 -4.17 1.00
N PRO A 55 15.31 -4.64 1.19
CA PRO A 55 16.21 -4.94 0.08
C PRO A 55 15.62 -5.95 -0.91
N ILE A 56 15.90 -5.77 -2.21
CA ILE A 56 15.44 -6.65 -3.30
C ILE A 56 15.89 -8.11 -3.10
N SER A 57 16.98 -8.34 -2.36
CA SER A 57 17.45 -9.70 -2.00
C SER A 57 16.45 -10.50 -1.16
N ILE A 58 15.46 -9.84 -0.54
CA ILE A 58 14.42 -10.45 0.30
C ILE A 58 13.05 -10.40 -0.42
N ARG A 59 13.06 -10.43 -1.76
CA ARG A 59 11.84 -10.38 -2.58
C ARG A 59 10.90 -11.55 -2.31
N ARG A 60 9.62 -11.30 -2.55
CA ARG A 60 8.54 -12.27 -2.49
C ARG A 60 7.59 -12.10 -3.68
N SER A 61 6.66 -13.03 -3.84
CA SER A 61 5.58 -12.92 -4.82
C SER A 61 4.31 -12.37 -4.18
N LEU A 62 3.71 -11.34 -4.80
CA LEU A 62 2.40 -10.78 -4.48
C LEU A 62 1.60 -10.65 -5.78
N PHE A 63 0.40 -11.24 -5.83
CA PHE A 63 -0.40 -11.34 -7.07
C PHE A 63 0.37 -11.93 -8.26
N ASN A 64 1.28 -12.88 -8.00
CA ASN A 64 2.21 -13.46 -8.98
C ASN A 64 3.29 -12.50 -9.51
N PHE A 65 3.48 -11.34 -8.88
CA PHE A 65 4.49 -10.35 -9.24
C PHE A 65 5.57 -10.19 -8.16
N PRO A 66 6.83 -9.89 -8.55
CA PRO A 66 7.90 -9.57 -7.61
C PRO A 66 7.56 -8.33 -6.78
N ALA A 67 7.65 -8.49 -5.46
CA ALA A 67 7.44 -7.41 -4.50
C ALA A 67 8.40 -7.51 -3.32
N VAL A 68 8.64 -6.38 -2.66
CA VAL A 68 9.37 -6.30 -1.39
C VAL A 68 8.45 -5.74 -0.31
N ASN A 69 8.70 -6.09 0.96
CA ASN A 69 7.94 -5.51 2.04
C ASN A 69 8.25 -4.01 2.16
N VAL A 70 7.26 -3.25 2.61
CA VAL A 70 7.33 -1.82 2.85
C VAL A 70 7.03 -1.58 4.33
N ARG A 71 7.87 -0.73 4.92
CA ARG A 71 7.83 -0.39 6.34
C ARG A 71 7.64 1.11 6.53
N CYS A 72 6.97 1.48 7.62
CA CYS A 72 6.92 2.88 8.04
C CYS A 72 8.33 3.33 8.46
N ASN A 73 8.78 4.51 8.01
CA ASN A 73 10.10 5.04 8.37
C ASN A 73 10.26 5.25 9.87
N GLU A 74 9.21 5.73 10.53
CA GLU A 74 9.23 6.14 11.92
C GLU A 74 9.22 4.95 12.90
N CYS A 75 8.29 4.02 12.74
CA CYS A 75 8.15 2.89 13.68
C CYS A 75 8.67 1.55 13.15
N ASN A 76 9.23 1.53 11.94
CA ASN A 76 9.76 0.34 11.27
C ASN A 76 8.76 -0.82 11.09
N ARG A 77 7.46 -0.59 11.32
CA ARG A 77 6.43 -1.62 11.22
C ARG A 77 6.12 -1.91 9.77
N HIS A 78 5.91 -3.18 9.45
CA HIS A 78 5.41 -3.63 8.16
C HIS A 78 4.01 -3.06 7.89
N ILE A 79 3.84 -2.38 6.75
CA ILE A 79 2.61 -1.69 6.36
C ILE A 79 2.09 -2.08 4.97
N GLY A 80 2.84 -2.86 4.19
CA GLY A 80 2.44 -3.27 2.85
C GLY A 80 3.61 -3.74 2.02
N GLU A 81 3.45 -3.74 0.71
CA GLU A 81 4.46 -4.21 -0.24
C GLU A 81 4.64 -3.22 -1.39
N GLN A 82 5.81 -3.23 -2.03
CA GLN A 82 6.11 -2.44 -3.23
C GLN A 82 6.49 -3.40 -4.36
N PHE A 83 5.86 -3.24 -5.51
CA PHE A 83 6.26 -3.93 -6.72
C PHE A 83 7.53 -3.30 -7.30
N PHE A 84 8.40 -4.15 -7.82
CA PHE A 84 9.60 -3.71 -8.52
C PHE A 84 9.80 -4.55 -9.77
N THR A 85 10.47 -3.96 -10.75
CA THR A 85 10.89 -4.59 -11.99
C THR A 85 12.39 -4.88 -11.90
N LEU A 86 12.81 -6.03 -12.38
CA LEU A 86 14.22 -6.31 -12.67
C LEU A 86 14.45 -6.01 -14.15
N ASP A 87 15.62 -5.50 -14.51
CA ASP A 87 15.95 -5.23 -15.91
C ASP A 87 15.73 -6.49 -16.76
N GLY A 88 14.77 -6.40 -17.71
CA GLY A 88 14.33 -7.52 -18.56
C GLY A 88 12.88 -7.98 -18.34
N ASP A 89 12.32 -7.75 -17.15
CA ASP A 89 10.93 -8.10 -16.80
C ASP A 89 10.04 -6.85 -16.93
N ARG A 90 9.62 -6.53 -18.16
CA ARG A 90 8.53 -5.55 -18.35
C ARG A 90 7.26 -6.12 -17.72
N PRO A 91 6.58 -5.40 -16.81
CA PRO A 91 5.39 -5.93 -16.18
C PRO A 91 4.28 -6.04 -17.24
N PRO A 92 3.46 -7.10 -17.23
CA PRO A 92 2.31 -7.22 -18.12
C PRO A 92 1.29 -6.08 -17.91
N HIS A 93 1.33 -5.39 -16.77
CA HIS A 93 0.53 -4.20 -16.49
C HIS A 93 1.40 -3.02 -16.02
N ARG A 94 1.42 -1.93 -16.80
CA ARG A 94 2.12 -0.66 -16.48
C ARG A 94 1.71 -0.06 -15.13
N VAL A 95 0.50 -0.35 -14.66
CA VAL A 95 -0.07 0.17 -13.41
C VAL A 95 0.64 -0.37 -12.17
N MET A 96 1.36 -1.49 -12.27
CA MET A 96 2.03 -2.11 -11.13
C MET A 96 3.47 -1.65 -10.93
N GLU A 97 4.08 -0.98 -11.91
CA GLU A 97 5.47 -0.56 -11.80
C GLU A 97 5.64 0.52 -10.72
N ARG A 98 6.47 0.23 -9.71
CA ARG A 98 6.74 1.10 -8.54
C ARG A 98 5.50 1.43 -7.70
N SER A 99 4.40 0.70 -7.90
CA SER A 99 3.19 0.82 -7.12
C SER A 99 3.33 0.13 -5.78
N TYR A 100 2.59 0.63 -4.81
CA TYR A 100 2.53 0.11 -3.46
C TYR A 100 1.19 -0.59 -3.24
N VAL A 101 1.23 -1.68 -2.50
CA VAL A 101 0.06 -2.34 -1.93
C VAL A 101 0.10 -2.10 -0.43
N LEU A 102 -0.63 -1.10 0.07
CA LEU A 102 -0.68 -0.80 1.50
C LEU A 102 -1.80 -1.58 2.16
N HIS A 103 -1.50 -2.21 3.29
CA HIS A 103 -2.49 -2.90 4.09
C HIS A 103 -3.35 -1.86 4.83
N VAL A 104 -4.68 -2.05 4.82
CA VAL A 104 -5.65 -1.14 5.43
C VAL A 104 -6.63 -1.86 6.37
N TYR A 105 -6.91 -1.22 7.50
CA TYR A 105 -7.94 -1.65 8.45
C TYR A 105 -9.01 -0.56 8.51
N ILE A 106 -9.90 -0.63 7.54
CA ILE A 106 -11.02 0.31 7.38
C ILE A 106 -12.27 -0.28 8.02
N GLY A 107 -13.07 0.56 8.69
CA GLY A 107 -14.49 0.27 8.91
C GLY A 107 -15.22 0.46 7.58
N PHE A 108 -15.99 -0.54 7.15
CA PHE A 108 -16.58 -0.73 5.80
C PHE A 108 -17.00 0.52 5.01
N GLU A 109 -17.45 1.59 5.67
CA GLU A 109 -18.01 2.81 5.07
C GLU A 109 -17.07 3.58 4.13
N ILE A 110 -15.73 3.50 4.30
CA ILE A 110 -14.79 4.29 3.46
C ILE A 110 -14.48 3.58 2.12
N LEU A 111 -14.56 2.25 2.06
CA LEU A 111 -14.27 1.48 0.84
C LEU A 111 -15.27 1.78 -0.28
N ASN A 112 -16.49 2.19 0.07
CA ASN A 112 -17.54 2.49 -0.91
C ASN A 112 -17.24 3.73 -1.77
N HIS A 113 -16.27 4.56 -1.38
CA HIS A 113 -15.90 5.78 -2.13
C HIS A 113 -14.66 5.61 -3.01
N ILE A 114 -14.03 4.43 -3.01
CA ILE A 114 -12.82 4.16 -3.79
C ILE A 114 -13.14 3.10 -4.84
N PRO A 115 -12.68 3.25 -6.10
CA PRO A 115 -12.85 2.22 -7.12
C PRO A 115 -12.38 0.84 -6.64
N LYS A 116 -13.07 -0.21 -7.09
CA LYS A 116 -12.70 -1.60 -6.84
C LYS A 116 -12.17 -2.21 -8.13
N LEU A 117 -11.16 -3.07 -8.02
CA LEU A 117 -10.69 -3.86 -9.17
C LEU A 117 -11.67 -5.04 -9.33
N GLU A 118 -12.36 -5.13 -10.47
CA GLU A 118 -13.19 -6.29 -10.86
C GLU A 118 -12.34 -7.50 -11.25
#